data_AF-A0A2E1WTF3-F1
#
_entry.id   AF-A0A2E1WTF3-F1
#
_cell.length_a   1.000
_cell.length_b   1.000
_cell.length_c   1.000
_cell.angle_alpha   90.00
_cell.angle_beta   90.00
_cell.angle_gamma   90.00
#
_symmetry.space_group_name_H-M   'P 1'
#
loop_
_entity.id
_entity.type
_entity.pdbx_description
1 polymer ?
#
loop_
_entity_poly.entity_id
_entity_poly.type
_entity_poly.pdbx_seq_one_letter_code
_entity_poly.pdbx_strand_id
1 'polypeptide(L)' 'MQPSTMAFVFALSLGLAVFVQPAAAQAGASDIIAVGAMAPDITVTGATRYGVLQDPVRLSDLRGEVVVIAFFFRARTPG' A
#
# COMPACT_ATOMS: atom_id res chain seq x y z
N MET A 1 -34.24 35.47 29.19
CA MET A 1 -34.70 34.26 28.47
C MET A 1 -33.45 33.52 28.01
N GLN A 2 -33.07 32.44 28.69
CA GLN A 2 -31.87 31.66 28.38
C GLN A 2 -32.17 30.72 27.20
N PRO A 3 -31.54 30.87 26.02
CA PRO A 3 -31.65 29.87 24.96
C PRO A 3 -30.81 28.64 25.31
N SER A 4 -31.53 27.66 25.87
CA SER A 4 -31.37 26.21 25.71
C SER A 4 -29.95 25.67 25.46
N THR A 5 -29.31 25.28 26.56
CA THR A 5 -28.14 24.39 26.65
C THR A 5 -28.31 23.09 25.83
N MET A 6 -29.54 22.70 25.47
CA MET A 6 -29.82 21.48 24.70
C MET A 6 -29.50 21.61 23.20
N ALA A 7 -29.55 22.82 22.63
CA ALA A 7 -29.22 23.02 21.21
C ALA A 7 -27.73 22.78 20.93
N PHE A 8 -26.87 23.08 21.91
CA PHE A 8 -25.42 22.91 21.80
C PHE A 8 -25.00 21.44 21.88
N VAL A 9 -25.70 20.62 22.67
CA VAL A 9 -25.41 19.19 22.81
C VAL A 9 -25.80 18.40 21.54
N PHE A 10 -26.89 18.81 20.87
CA PHE A 10 -27.33 18.17 19.63
C PHE A 10 -26.43 18.48 18.42
N ALA A 11 -25.86 19.68 18.37
CA ALA A 11 -24.88 20.03 17.33
C ALA A 11 -23.54 19.29 17.50
N LEU A 12 -23.16 19.00 18.75
CA LEU A 12 -21.91 18.29 19.06
C LEU A 12 -22.01 16.78 18.75
N SER A 13 -23.18 16.15 18.92
CA SER A 13 -23.37 14.73 18.63
C SER A 13 -23.46 14.41 17.13
N LEU A 14 -23.94 15.36 16.31
CA LEU A 14 -24.09 15.15 14.86
C LEU A 14 -22.75 15.30 14.09
N GLY A 15 -21.78 16.04 14.64
CA GLY A 15 -20.47 16.25 14.01
C GLY A 15 -19.50 15.06 14.14
N LEU A 16 -19.66 14.19 15.14
CA LEU A 16 -18.75 13.06 15.38
C LEU A 16 -19.05 11.81 14.53
N ALA A 17 -20.23 11.73 13.89
CA ALA A 17 -20.65 10.51 13.20
C ALA A 17 -20.12 10.37 11.76
N VAL A 18 -19.51 11.41 11.18
CA VAL A 18 -19.19 11.44 9.73
C VAL A 18 -17.76 10.96 9.40
N PHE A 19 -16.90 10.73 10.40
CA PHE A 19 -15.47 10.43 10.17
C PHE A 19 -15.01 8.99 10.44
N VAL A 20 -15.92 8.06 10.74
CA VAL A 20 -15.55 6.64 10.79
C VAL A 20 -15.76 6.03 9.40
N GLN A 21 -14.86 6.36 8.47
CA GLN A 21 -14.67 5.48 7.32
C GLN A 21 -14.11 4.16 7.87
N PRO A 22 -14.81 3.02 7.71
CA PRO A 22 -14.16 1.75 7.94
C PRO A 22 -12.97 1.71 6.98
N ALA A 23 -11.76 1.59 7.53
CA ALA A 23 -10.63 1.19 6.73
C ALA A 23 -11.03 -0.12 6.06
N ALA A 24 -11.31 -0.08 4.76
CA ALA A 24 -11.39 -1.26 3.94
C ALA A 24 -9.98 -1.84 3.95
N ALA A 25 -9.66 -2.59 5.02
CA ALA A 25 -8.55 -3.50 5.06
C ALA A 25 -8.66 -4.30 3.77
N GLN A 26 -7.64 -4.21 2.93
CA GLN A 26 -7.56 -4.81 1.61
C GLN A 26 -8.04 -6.27 1.65
N ALA A 27 -9.34 -6.47 1.45
CA ALA A 27 -9.98 -7.75 1.25
C ALA A 27 -9.88 -8.09 -0.23
N GLY A 28 -8.65 -8.15 -0.71
CA GLY A 28 -8.28 -8.96 -1.84
C GLY A 28 -7.25 -9.91 -1.27
N ALA A 29 -7.64 -11.15 -0.99
CA ALA A 29 -6.66 -12.22 -0.94
C ALA A 29 -5.81 -12.05 -2.19
N SER A 30 -4.58 -11.60 -2.02
CA SER A 30 -3.65 -11.48 -3.13
C SER A 30 -3.61 -12.87 -3.72
N ASP A 31 -3.91 -13.04 -5.01
CA ASP A 31 -3.74 -14.33 -5.67
C ASP A 31 -2.27 -14.74 -5.48
N ILE A 32 -2.02 -15.57 -4.47
CA ILE A 32 -0.69 -16.07 -4.18
C ILE A 32 -0.38 -16.98 -5.36
N ILE A 33 0.68 -16.64 -6.09
CA ILE A 33 1.11 -17.40 -7.25
C ILE A 33 1.42 -18.83 -6.79
N ALA A 34 0.71 -19.80 -7.36
CA ALA A 34 0.92 -21.21 -7.05
C ALA A 34 2.33 -21.67 -7.49
N VAL A 35 2.91 -22.62 -6.76
CA VAL A 35 4.21 -23.20 -7.12
C VAL A 35 4.10 -23.88 -8.49
N GLY A 36 5.08 -23.61 -9.37
CA GLY A 36 5.09 -24.13 -10.74
C GLY A 36 4.22 -23.34 -11.73
N ALA A 37 3.42 -22.38 -11.26
CA ALA A 37 2.78 -21.42 -12.16
C ALA A 37 3.83 -20.52 -12.81
N MET A 38 3.55 -20.08 -14.05
CA MET A 38 4.41 -19.12 -14.74
C MET A 38 4.43 -17.81 -13.96
N ALA A 39 5.64 -17.34 -13.62
CA ALA A 39 5.80 -16.04 -12.98
C ALA A 39 5.34 -14.92 -13.96
N PRO A 40 4.55 -13.94 -13.48
CA PRO A 40 4.13 -12.82 -14.30
C PRO A 40 5.33 -11.94 -14.65
N ASP A 41 5.36 -11.37 -15.85
CA ASP A 41 6.38 -10.38 -16.21
C ASP A 41 6.13 -9.10 -15.39
N ILE A 42 7.17 -8.65 -14.69
CA ILE A 42 7.14 -7.42 -13.90
C ILE A 42 8.26 -6.51 -14.36
N THR A 43 8.03 -5.20 -14.24
CA THR A 43 9.02 -4.17 -14.52
C THR A 43 9.16 -3.30 -13.28
N VAL A 44 10.40 -3.11 -12.81
CA VAL A 44 10.71 -2.34 -11.61
C VAL A 44 11.82 -1.34 -11.89
N THR A 45 11.71 -0.16 -11.28
CA THR A 45 12.79 0.83 -11.28
C THR A 45 13.96 0.29 -10.45
N GLY A 46 15.10 0.05 -11.10
CA GLY A 46 16.32 -0.36 -10.41
C GLY A 46 17.00 0.80 -9.69
N ALA A 47 17.73 0.50 -8.62
CA ALA A 47 18.62 1.46 -7.98
C ALA A 47 19.91 0.78 -7.49
N THR A 48 21.01 1.53 -7.49
CA THR A 48 22.28 1.16 -6.86
C THR A 48 22.70 2.22 -5.86
N ARG A 49 23.87 2.03 -5.23
CA ARG A 49 24.51 3.06 -4.41
C ARG A 49 24.78 4.38 -5.14
N TYR A 50 24.78 4.38 -6.47
CA TYR A 50 25.02 5.56 -7.30
C TYR A 50 23.73 6.28 -7.73
N GLY A 51 22.56 5.76 -7.33
CA GLY A 51 21.27 6.33 -7.68
C GLY A 51 20.39 5.37 -8.48
N VAL A 52 19.34 5.93 -9.08
CA VAL A 52 18.35 5.20 -9.88
C VAL A 52 18.95 4.85 -11.24
N LEU A 53 18.72 3.62 -11.71
CA LEU A 53 19.11 3.21 -13.07
C LEU A 53 18.32 4.00 -14.12
N GLN A 54 18.96 4.30 -15.26
CA GLN A 54 18.28 4.91 -16.40
C GLN A 54 17.22 3.97 -16.98
N ASP A 55 17.62 2.72 -17.18
CA ASP A 55 16.75 1.69 -17.72
C ASP A 55 16.08 0.89 -16.58
N PRO A 56 14.79 0.58 -16.70
CA PRO A 56 14.10 -0.28 -15.74
C PRO A 56 14.58 -1.73 -15.88
N VAL A 57 14.37 -2.53 -14.84
CA VAL A 57 14.66 -3.96 -14.84
C VAL A 57 13.37 -4.73 -15.10
N ARG A 58 13.37 -5.63 -16.09
CA ARG A 58 12.24 -6.52 -16.38
C ARG A 58 12.58 -7.95 -16.03
N LEU A 59 11.61 -8.70 -15.51
CA LEU A 59 11.81 -10.10 -15.17
C LEU A 59 12.12 -10.95 -16.42
N SER A 60 11.50 -10.61 -17.55
CA SER A 60 11.75 -11.27 -18.84
C SER A 60 13.18 -11.12 -19.36
N ASP A 61 13.93 -10.10 -18.94
CA ASP A 61 15.33 -9.92 -19.36
C ASP A 61 16.27 -10.92 -18.66
N LEU A 62 15.84 -11.51 -17.54
CA LEU A 62 16.58 -12.49 -16.73
C LEU A 62 16.24 -13.95 -17.09
N ARG A 63 15.65 -14.18 -18.28
CA ARG A 63 15.31 -15.55 -18.72
C ARG A 63 16.55 -16.42 -18.83
N GLY A 64 16.45 -17.64 -18.30
CA GLY A 64 17.55 -18.59 -18.25
C GLY A 64 18.32 -18.58 -16.93
N GLU A 65 18.04 -17.62 -16.05
CA GLU A 65 18.63 -17.55 -14.71
C GLU A 65 17.64 -18.01 -13.64
N VAL A 66 18.18 -18.44 -12.49
CA VAL A 66 17.39 -18.66 -11.28
C VAL A 66 17.33 -17.35 -10.50
N VAL A 67 16.14 -16.75 -10.47
CA VAL A 67 15.90 -15.43 -9.85
C VAL A 67 15.16 -15.60 -8.53
N VAL A 68 15.63 -14.92 -7.48
CA VAL A 68 14.95 -14.83 -6.18
C VAL A 68 14.35 -13.44 -6.02
N ILE A 69 13.04 -13.35 -5.81
CA ILE A 69 12.31 -12.09 -5.59
C ILE A 69 11.87 -12.04 -4.14
N ALA A 70 12.24 -10.96 -3.44
CA ALA A 70 11.84 -10.71 -2.07
C ALA A 70 11.24 -9.30 -1.94
N PHE A 71 10.16 -9.19 -1.18
CA PHE A 71 9.49 -7.93 -0.89
C PHE A 71 9.82 -7.51 0.54
N PHE A 72 10.20 -6.25 0.71
CA PHE A 72 10.49 -5.68 2.02
C PHE A 72 9.54 -4.51 2.27
N PHE A 73 9.05 -4.39 3.50
CA PHE A 73 8.31 -3.19 3.89
C PHE A 73 9.23 -1.98 3.84
N ARG A 74 8.72 -0.85 3.35
CA ARG A 74 9.44 0.42 3.38
C ARG A 74 9.74 0.79 4.84
N ALA A 75 11.03 1.00 5.14
CA ALA A 75 11.45 1.54 6.43
C ALA A 75 10.73 2.88 6.70
N ARG A 76 10.10 2.98 7.88
CA ARG A 76 9.31 4.16 8.28
C ARG A 76 10.06 5.08 9.24
N THR A 77 11.23 4.66 9.71
CA THR A 77 12.08 5.44 10.61
C THR A 77 13.25 6.03 9.83
N PRO A 78 13.60 7.31 10.07
CA PRO A 78 14.91 7.82 9.68
C PRO A 78 15.99 7.03 10.41
N GLY A 79 17.11 6.76 9.73
CA GLY A 79 18.34 6.26 10.34
C GLY A 79 19.20 7.39 10.88
#